data_AF-A0A947X132-F1
#
_entry.id   AF-A0A947X132-F1
#
_cell.length_a   1.000
_cell.length_b   1.000
_cell.length_c   1.000
_cell.angle_alpha   90.00
_cell.angle_beta   90.00
_cell.angle_gamma   90.00
#
_symmetry.space_group_name_H-M   'P 1'
#
loop_
_entity.id
_entity.type
_entity.pdbx_description
1 polymer ?
#
loop_
_entity_poly.entity_id
_entity_poly.type
_entity_poly.pdbx_seq_one_letter_code
_entity_poly.pdbx_strand_id
1 'polypeptide(L)'
;MPTEGGIPIPLSLVERQIREAMERGEFENLPGAGKPIEGIDAPYDPAWWAKEWLRRNRLADEARELKVRAAAEDLRLRAAGKADEADRLLDEANRHLGRINRMLAPIDRVDPIPRPAG
;
A
#
# COMPACT_ATOMS: atom_id res chain seq x y z
N MET A 1 -11.45 24.62 -20.77
CA MET A 1 -11.84 23.47 -19.93
C MET A 1 -10.77 22.40 -20.13
N PRO A 2 -10.05 22.02 -19.06
CA PRO A 2 -10.46 20.85 -18.29
C PRO A 2 -10.44 21.07 -16.77
N THR A 3 -11.16 20.18 -16.10
CA THR A 3 -11.38 20.06 -14.65
C THR A 3 -10.29 19.20 -14.01
N GLU A 4 -9.50 19.76 -13.09
CA GLU A 4 -8.67 18.99 -12.16
C GLU A 4 -9.06 19.36 -10.73
N GLY A 5 -9.95 18.56 -10.15
CA GLY A 5 -10.42 18.68 -8.77
C GLY A 5 -9.41 18.13 -7.76
N GLY A 6 -8.17 18.62 -7.78
CA GLY A 6 -7.23 18.44 -6.67
C GLY A 6 -7.42 19.57 -5.67
N ILE A 7 -7.62 19.27 -4.39
CA ILE A 7 -7.61 20.29 -3.34
C ILE A 7 -6.25 21.02 -3.44
N PRO A 8 -6.19 22.34 -3.68
CA PRO A 8 -4.93 23.05 -3.70
C PRO A 8 -4.41 23.08 -2.26
N ILE A 9 -3.52 22.16 -1.92
CA ILE A 9 -2.70 22.32 -0.72
C ILE A 9 -1.75 23.47 -1.07
N PRO A 10 -1.86 24.64 -0.42
CA PRO A 10 -0.94 25.72 -0.72
C PRO A 10 0.46 25.25 -0.33
N LEU A 11 1.42 25.31 -1.25
CA LEU A 11 2.83 24.97 -1.02
C LEU A 11 3.36 25.60 0.28
N SER A 12 2.86 26.80 0.62
CA SER A 12 3.18 27.52 1.86
C SER A 12 2.78 26.81 3.16
N LEU A 13 1.75 25.96 3.15
CA LEU A 13 1.35 25.15 4.32
C LEU A 13 2.33 23.99 4.52
N VAL A 14 2.71 23.31 3.45
CA VAL A 14 3.66 22.19 3.49
C VAL A 14 5.04 22.69 3.88
N GLU A 15 5.50 23.79 3.30
CA GLU A 15 6.76 24.44 3.66
C GLU A 15 6.82 24.84 5.13
N ARG A 16 5.71 25.34 5.68
CA ARG A 16 5.62 25.68 7.11
C ARG A 16 5.71 24.44 7.99
N GLN A 17 4.99 23.37 7.67
CA GLN A 17 5.04 22.11 8.42
C GLN A 17 6.45 21.49 8.43
N ILE A 18 7.15 21.51 7.29
CA ILE A 18 8.53 21.01 7.20
C ILE A 18 9.45 21.82 8.12
N ARG A 19 9.36 23.15 8.09
CA ARG A 19 10.18 24.03 8.93
C ARG A 19 9.93 23.79 10.42
N GLU A 20 8.67 23.73 10.83
CA GLU A 20 8.31 23.47 12.22
C GLU A 20 8.79 22.07 12.68
N ALA A 21 8.72 21.05 11.82
CA ALA A 21 9.24 19.71 12.11
C ALA A 21 10.77 19.69 12.21
N MET A 22 11.48 20.49 11.41
CA MET A 22 12.92 20.72 11.55
C MET A 22 13.27 21.39 12.89
N GLU A 23 12.53 22.43 13.27
CA GLU A 23 12.73 23.15 14.55
C GLU A 23 12.49 22.25 15.78
N ARG A 24 11.54 21.31 15.68
CA ARG A 24 11.28 20.30 16.71
C ARG A 24 12.29 19.14 16.72
N GLY A 25 13.24 19.12 15.79
CA GLY A 25 14.21 18.04 15.67
C GLY A 25 13.60 16.70 15.23
N GLU A 26 12.44 16.69 14.56
CA GLU A 26 11.81 15.43 14.11
C GLU A 26 12.63 14.69 13.04
N PHE A 27 13.60 15.39 12.43
CA PHE A 27 14.58 14.82 11.51
C PHE A 27 15.92 14.47 12.19
N GLU A 28 16.05 14.70 13.50
CA GLU A 28 17.22 14.25 14.27
C GLU A 28 17.08 12.75 14.59
N ASN A 29 18.18 12.00 14.51
CA ASN A 29 18.22 10.56 14.81
C ASN A 29 17.28 9.69 13.96
N LEU A 30 17.03 10.07 12.71
CA LEU A 30 16.25 9.23 11.78
C LEU A 30 16.83 7.81 11.70
N PRO A 31 15.98 6.78 11.53
CA PRO A 31 16.44 5.43 11.24
C PRO A 31 17.35 5.43 10.01
N GLY A 32 18.65 5.20 10.21
CA GLY A 32 19.65 5.25 9.14
C GLY A 32 20.59 6.45 9.18
N ALA A 33 20.35 7.44 10.04
CA ALA A 33 21.28 8.57 10.22
C ALA A 33 22.69 8.07 10.60
N GLY A 34 23.68 8.49 9.81
CA GLY A 34 25.08 8.08 9.97
C GLY A 34 25.40 6.63 9.57
N LYS A 35 24.41 5.84 9.15
CA LYS A 35 24.65 4.48 8.64
C LYS A 35 25.08 4.53 7.16
N PRO A 36 25.93 3.60 6.71
CA PRO A 36 26.22 3.44 5.29
C PRO A 36 24.93 3.21 4.49
N ILE A 37 24.85 3.81 3.30
CA ILE A 37 23.76 3.54 2.36
C ILE A 37 23.96 2.11 1.82
N GLU A 38 23.00 1.24 2.09
CA GLU A 38 23.03 -0.13 1.57
C GLU A 38 23.10 -0.12 0.03
N GLY A 39 24.07 -0.85 -0.53
CA GLY A 39 24.22 -0.98 -1.98
C GLY A 39 24.85 0.22 -2.68
N ILE A 40 25.46 1.17 -1.95
CA ILE A 40 26.11 2.35 -2.57
C ILE A 40 27.27 1.99 -3.52
N ASP A 41 27.96 0.88 -3.24
CA ASP A 41 29.08 0.38 -4.07
C ASP A 41 28.62 -0.59 -5.18
N ALA A 42 27.31 -0.84 -5.31
CA ALA A 42 26.79 -1.71 -6.35
C ALA A 42 26.94 -1.05 -7.74
N PRO A 43 27.12 -1.84 -8.82
CA PRO A 43 27.10 -1.32 -10.18
C PRO A 43 25.82 -0.51 -10.44
N TYR A 44 25.99 0.68 -11.03
CA TYR A 44 24.86 1.55 -11.33
C TYR A 44 23.88 0.87 -12.29
N ASP A 45 22.65 0.71 -11.84
CA ASP A 45 21.54 0.16 -12.60
C ASP A 45 20.49 1.26 -12.79
N PRO A 46 20.18 1.73 -14.01
CA PRO A 46 19.16 2.77 -14.23
C PRO A 46 17.77 2.44 -13.65
N ALA A 47 17.47 1.14 -13.49
CA ALA A 47 16.23 0.66 -12.90
C ALA A 47 16.33 0.38 -11.39
N TRP A 48 17.42 0.77 -10.70
CA TRP A 48 17.66 0.52 -9.28
C TRP A 48 16.48 0.94 -8.40
N TRP A 49 15.94 2.15 -8.67
CA TRP A 49 14.84 2.73 -7.90
C TRP A 49 13.55 1.92 -8.07
N ALA A 50 13.27 1.44 -9.28
CA ALA A 50 12.08 0.65 -9.58
C ALA A 50 12.18 -0.77 -9.00
N LYS A 51 13.36 -1.39 -9.09
CA LYS A 51 13.63 -2.70 -8.47
C LYS A 51 13.51 -2.64 -6.95
N GLU A 52 14.05 -1.60 -6.34
CA GLU A 52 13.97 -1.38 -4.91
C GLU A 52 12.54 -1.04 -4.47
N TRP A 53 11.81 -0.25 -5.24
CA TRP A 53 10.38 0.01 -5.02
C TRP A 53 9.57 -1.29 -5.09
N LEU A 54 9.77 -2.12 -6.13
CA LEU A 54 9.13 -3.42 -6.26
C LEU A 54 9.47 -4.32 -5.08
N ARG A 55 10.74 -4.40 -4.68
CA ARG A 55 11.19 -5.19 -3.53
C ARG A 55 10.49 -4.76 -2.24
N ARG A 56 10.37 -3.45 -2.02
CA ARG A 56 9.66 -2.88 -0.87
C ARG A 56 8.15 -3.11 -0.91
N ASN A 57 7.56 -3.13 -2.11
CA ASN A 57 6.11 -3.17 -2.31
C ASN A 57 5.54 -4.54 -2.67
N ARG A 58 6.35 -5.60 -2.78
CA ARG A 58 5.87 -6.95 -3.17
C ARG A 58 4.66 -7.43 -2.37
N LEU A 59 4.65 -7.18 -1.06
CA LEU A 59 3.54 -7.56 -0.19
C LEU A 59 2.28 -6.74 -0.47
N ALA A 60 2.42 -5.46 -0.80
CA ALA A 60 1.29 -4.62 -1.17
C ALA A 60 0.70 -5.06 -2.52
N ASP A 61 1.57 -5.42 -3.47
CA ASP A 61 1.14 -5.94 -4.77
C ASP A 61 0.45 -7.30 -4.64
N GLU A 62 0.98 -8.20 -3.80
CA GLU A 62 0.35 -9.48 -3.47
C GLU A 62 -1.04 -9.28 -2.86
N ALA A 63 -1.19 -8.34 -1.91
CA ALA A 63 -2.48 -8.02 -1.32
C ALA A 63 -3.48 -7.49 -2.36
N ARG A 64 -3.04 -6.61 -3.26
CA ARG A 64 -3.89 -6.09 -4.34
C ARG A 64 -4.33 -7.20 -5.30
N GLU A 65 -3.41 -8.08 -5.70
CA GLU A 65 -3.72 -9.21 -6.58
C GLU A 65 -4.69 -10.19 -5.92
N LEU A 66 -4.47 -10.52 -4.64
CA LEU A 66 -5.39 -11.36 -3.87
C LEU A 66 -6.80 -10.75 -3.84
N LYS A 67 -6.92 -9.44 -3.59
CA LYS A 67 -8.21 -8.74 -3.58
C LYS A 67 -8.94 -8.86 -4.92
N VAL A 68 -8.24 -8.63 -6.04
CA VAL A 68 -8.83 -8.73 -7.38
C VAL A 68 -9.26 -10.16 -7.69
N ARG A 69 -8.42 -11.15 -7.42
CA ARG A 69 -8.73 -12.57 -7.69
C ARG A 69 -9.92 -13.06 -6.85
N ALA A 70 -9.94 -12.74 -5.57
CA ALA A 70 -11.02 -13.15 -4.67
C ALA A 70 -12.36 -12.51 -5.07
N ALA A 71 -12.36 -11.23 -5.47
CA ALA A 71 -13.57 -10.56 -5.95
C ALA A 71 -14.10 -11.17 -7.26
N ALA A 72 -13.21 -11.51 -8.20
CA ALA A 72 -13.60 -12.16 -9.45
C ALA A 72 -14.22 -13.54 -9.21
N GLU A 73 -13.67 -14.31 -8.26
CA GLU A 73 -14.16 -15.65 -7.95
C GLU A 73 -15.44 -15.64 -7.11
N ASP A 74 -15.62 -14.66 -6.20
CA ASP A 74 -16.91 -14.43 -5.51
C ASP A 74 -18.05 -14.25 -6.52
N LEU A 75 -17.84 -13.42 -7.56
CA LEU A 75 -18.83 -13.22 -8.62
C LEU A 75 -19.16 -14.53 -9.35
N ARG A 76 -18.15 -15.37 -9.63
CA ARG A 76 -18.37 -16.67 -10.28
C ARG A 76 -19.16 -17.64 -9.39
N LEU A 77 -18.79 -17.76 -8.13
CA LEU A 77 -19.45 -18.65 -7.18
C LEU A 77 -20.90 -18.24 -6.94
N ARG A 78 -21.17 -16.93 -6.82
CA ARG A 78 -22.55 -16.42 -6.70
C ARG A 78 -23.37 -16.67 -7.95
N ALA A 79 -22.81 -16.45 -9.14
CA ALA A 79 -23.49 -16.77 -10.39
C ALA A 79 -23.83 -18.28 -10.52
N ALA A 80 -23.04 -19.14 -9.89
CA ALA A 80 -23.29 -20.57 -9.80
C ALA A 80 -24.24 -20.97 -8.64
N GLY A 81 -24.80 -20.02 -7.89
CA GLY A 81 -25.69 -20.28 -6.75
C GLY A 81 -24.97 -20.79 -5.50
N LYS A 82 -23.65 -20.65 -5.41
CA LYS A 82 -22.80 -21.17 -4.33
C LYS A 82 -22.41 -20.08 -3.32
N ALA A 83 -23.41 -19.44 -2.72
CA ALA A 83 -23.19 -18.32 -1.78
C ALA A 83 -22.29 -18.70 -0.59
N ASP A 84 -22.51 -19.87 0.02
CA ASP A 84 -21.72 -20.34 1.17
C ASP A 84 -20.24 -20.58 0.84
N GLU A 85 -19.93 -20.96 -0.40
CA GLU A 85 -18.54 -21.11 -0.87
C GLU A 85 -17.92 -19.72 -1.11
N ALA A 86 -18.68 -18.79 -1.68
CA ALA A 86 -18.25 -17.41 -1.91
C ALA A 86 -17.92 -16.70 -0.58
N ASP A 87 -18.76 -16.86 0.44
CA ASP A 87 -18.53 -16.26 1.76
C ASP A 87 -17.29 -16.84 2.45
N ARG A 88 -17.06 -18.17 2.34
CA ARG A 88 -15.84 -18.82 2.86
C ARG A 88 -14.58 -18.33 2.15
N LEU A 89 -14.63 -18.16 0.84
CA LEU A 89 -13.53 -17.59 0.05
C LEU A 89 -13.21 -16.17 0.51
N LEU A 90 -14.21 -15.30 0.63
CA LEU A 90 -14.03 -13.92 1.07
C LEU A 90 -13.47 -13.85 2.49
N ASP A 91 -13.92 -14.73 3.39
CA ASP A 91 -13.39 -14.84 4.74
C ASP A 91 -11.91 -15.20 4.77
N GLU A 92 -11.51 -16.18 3.96
CA GLU A 92 -10.12 -16.59 3.85
C GLU A 92 -9.24 -15.49 3.27
N ALA A 93 -9.69 -14.86 2.17
CA ALA A 93 -9.00 -13.76 1.54
C ALA A 93 -8.84 -12.57 2.51
N ASN A 94 -9.89 -12.18 3.22
CA ASN A 94 -9.83 -11.09 4.20
C ASN A 94 -8.92 -11.39 5.39
N ARG A 95 -8.91 -12.64 5.89
CA ARG A 95 -7.93 -13.05 6.92
C ARG A 95 -6.49 -12.91 6.41
N HIS A 96 -6.25 -13.28 5.16
CA HIS A 96 -4.93 -13.17 4.55
C HIS A 96 -4.55 -11.70 4.36
N LEU A 97 -5.42 -10.86 3.79
CA LEU A 97 -5.22 -9.42 3.66
C LEU A 97 -4.91 -8.77 5.01
N GLY A 98 -5.63 -9.17 6.07
CA GLY A 98 -5.35 -8.70 7.42
C GLY A 98 -3.96 -9.07 7.94
N ARG A 99 -3.42 -10.24 7.57
CA ARG A 99 -2.02 -10.62 7.88
C ARG A 99 -1.04 -9.71 7.14
N ILE A 100 -1.22 -9.54 5.84
CA ILE A 100 -0.32 -8.71 5.03
C ILE A 100 -0.36 -7.24 5.49
N ASN A 101 -1.54 -6.69 5.73
CA ASN A 101 -1.70 -5.29 6.17
C ASN A 101 -1.01 -4.96 7.50
N ARG A 102 -0.79 -5.95 8.38
CA ARG A 102 0.00 -5.75 9.61
C ARG A 102 1.50 -5.56 9.35
N MET A 103 1.98 -6.03 8.20
CA MET A 103 3.37 -5.89 7.77
C MET A 103 3.58 -4.66 6.88
N LEU A 104 2.50 -4.09 6.34
CA LEU A 104 2.54 -2.92 5.47
C LEU A 104 2.46 -1.61 6.26
N ALA A 105 3.12 -0.59 5.73
CA ALA A 105 2.93 0.79 6.19
C ALA A 105 1.46 1.19 5.99
N PRO A 106 0.90 2.09 6.83
CA PRO A 106 -0.51 2.45 6.76
C PRO A 106 -1.01 2.88 5.38
N ILE A 107 -0.18 3.58 4.59
CA ILE A 107 -0.54 4.07 3.25
C ILE A 107 -0.61 2.97 2.20
N ASP A 108 0.06 1.83 2.43
CA ASP A 108 0.12 0.71 1.49
C ASP A 108 -0.91 -0.38 1.79
N ARG A 109 -1.66 -0.24 2.90
CA ARG A 109 -2.67 -1.22 3.30
C ARG A 109 -3.79 -1.30 2.28
N VAL A 110 -4.28 -2.52 2.07
CA VAL A 110 -5.38 -2.81 1.15
C VAL A 110 -6.66 -3.02 1.93
N ASP A 111 -7.72 -2.28 1.62
CA ASP A 111 -9.00 -2.43 2.31
C ASP A 111 -9.56 -3.85 2.18
N PRO A 112 -10.22 -4.39 3.23
CA PRO A 112 -10.94 -5.66 3.14
C PRO A 112 -11.92 -5.70 1.96
N ILE A 113 -12.14 -6.89 1.43
CA ILE A 113 -13.16 -7.15 0.42
C ILE A 113 -14.53 -7.10 1.12
N PRO A 114 -15.45 -6.22 0.70
CA PRO A 114 -16.77 -6.11 1.30
C PRO A 114 -17.58 -7.37 1.02
N ARG A 115 -18.37 -7.81 2.00
CA ARG A 115 -19.42 -8.83 1.77
C ARG A 115 -20.69 -8.14 1.29
N PRO A 116 -21.36 -8.66 0.25
CA PRO A 116 -22.70 -8.20 -0.06
C PRO A 116 -23.65 -8.57 1.10
N ALA A 117 -24.61 -7.70 1.38
CA ALA A 117 -25.69 -8.03 2.31
C ALA A 117 -26.49 -9.20 1.71
N GLY A 118 -26.75 -10.22 2.54
CA GLY A 118 -27.53 -11.40 2.18
C GLY A 118 -28.99 -11.09 1.88
#